data_AF-A0AAP9D5T7-F1
#
_entry.id   AF-A0AAP9D5T7-F1
#
_cell.length_a   1.000
_cell.length_b   1.000
_cell.length_c   1.000
_cell.angle_alpha   90.00
_cell.angle_beta   90.00
_cell.angle_gamma   90.00
#
_symmetry.space_group_name_H-M   'P 1'
#
loop_
_entity.id
_entity.type
_entity.pdbx_description
1 polymer ?
#
loop_
_entity_poly.entity_id
_entity_poly.type
_entity_poly.pdbx_seq_one_letter_code
_entity_poly.pdbx_strand_id
1 'polypeptide(L)' 'MVAAEGLLDILSSAGKIAIGLRADLVQARSRAGLPVVQPVWRQAKRVF' A
#
# COMPACT_ATOMS: atom_id res chain seq x y z
N MET A 1 13.43 17.80 -15.04
CA MET A 1 11.96 17.69 -15.04
C MET A 1 11.57 16.22 -14.88
N VAL A 2 11.73 15.65 -13.66
CA VAL A 2 11.48 14.21 -13.34
C VAL A 2 10.86 14.09 -11.92
N ALA A 3 9.99 15.02 -11.56
CA ALA A 3 9.35 15.03 -10.22
C ALA A 3 7.83 14.93 -10.28
N ALA A 4 7.21 15.35 -11.39
CA ALA A 4 5.75 15.36 -11.53
C ALA A 4 5.14 14.00 -11.90
N GLU A 5 5.81 13.23 -12.79
CA GLU A 5 5.34 11.91 -13.24
C GLU A 5 5.17 10.92 -12.06
N GLY A 6 6.15 10.84 -11.16
CA GLY A 6 6.09 9.93 -10.01
C GLY A 6 5.08 10.33 -8.92
N LEU A 7 4.69 11.61 -8.85
CA LEU A 7 3.73 12.10 -7.85
C LEU A 7 2.28 11.87 -8.31
N LEU A 8 2.01 12.00 -9.61
CA LEU A 8 0.73 11.64 -10.23
C LEU A 8 0.47 10.13 -10.17
N ASP A 9 1.51 9.31 -10.32
CA ASP A 9 1.42 7.85 -10.17
C ASP A 9 0.99 7.43 -8.77
N ILE A 10 1.51 8.07 -7.72
CA ILE A 10 1.15 7.74 -6.33
C ILE A 10 -0.33 8.02 -6.03
N LEU A 11 -0.85 9.16 -6.49
CA LEU A 11 -2.24 9.54 -6.26
C LEU A 11 -3.21 8.68 -7.09
N SER A 12 -2.83 8.35 -8.32
CA SER A 12 -3.65 7.54 -9.23
C SER A 12 -3.61 6.02 -8.93
N SER A 13 -2.59 5.56 -8.19
CA SER A 13 -2.40 4.16 -7.80
C SER A 13 -2.79 3.81 -6.36
N ALA A 14 -3.09 4.81 -5.52
CA ALA A 14 -3.48 4.59 -4.14
C ALA A 14 -4.66 3.60 -4.06
N GLY A 15 -4.50 2.53 -3.28
CA GLY A 15 -5.52 1.49 -3.09
C GLY A 15 -5.59 0.42 -4.18
N LYS A 16 -4.74 0.48 -5.22
CA LYS A 16 -4.64 -0.58 -6.25
C LYS A 16 -3.51 -1.55 -5.91
N ILE A 17 -3.70 -2.81 -6.26
CA ILE A 17 -2.65 -3.84 -6.22
C ILE A 17 -2.37 -4.26 -7.66
N ALA A 18 -1.21 -3.86 -8.17
CA ALA A 18 -0.74 -4.21 -9.51
C ALA A 18 0.78 -4.13 -9.59
N ILE A 19 1.35 -4.81 -10.59
CA ILE A 19 2.79 -4.74 -10.89
C ILE A 19 3.14 -3.30 -11.29
N GLY A 20 4.30 -2.82 -10.85
CA GLY A 20 4.78 -1.45 -11.12
C GLY A 20 4.27 -0.39 -10.16
N LEU A 21 3.32 -0.73 -9.26
CA LEU A 21 2.85 0.19 -8.21
C LEU A 21 3.75 0.15 -6.98
N ARG A 22 3.71 1.23 -6.19
CA ARG A 22 4.39 1.31 -4.90
C ARG A 22 3.90 0.19 -3.97
N ALA A 23 4.83 -0.55 -3.37
CA ALA A 23 4.54 -1.69 -2.50
C ALA A 23 4.10 -1.23 -1.09
N ASP A 24 2.96 -0.57 -1.01
CA ASP A 24 2.27 -0.28 0.23
C ASP A 24 1.15 -1.29 0.42
N LEU A 25 1.27 -2.16 1.42
CA LEU A 25 0.37 -3.28 1.63
C LEU A 25 -0.07 -3.34 3.09
N VAL A 26 -1.30 -3.76 3.31
CA VAL A 26 -1.79 -4.17 4.63
C VAL A 26 -2.30 -5.60 4.52
N GLN A 27 -1.97 -6.43 5.50
CA GLN A 27 -2.64 -7.71 5.68
C GLN A 27 -3.68 -7.56 6.79
N ALA A 28 -4.93 -7.79 6.43
CA ALA A 28 -6.04 -7.85 7.36
C ALA A 28 -6.58 -9.28 7.46
N ARG A 29 -7.01 -9.68 8.66
CA ARG A 29 -7.77 -10.92 8.87
C ARG A 29 -9.02 -10.63 9.69
N SER A 30 -10.08 -11.40 9.49
CA SER A 30 -11.23 -11.36 10.38
C SER A 30 -10.89 -12.05 11.71
N ARG A 31 -11.26 -11.41 12.83
CA ARG A 31 -11.24 -11.98 14.18
C ARG A 31 -12.55 -11.58 14.86
N ALA A 32 -13.38 -12.57 15.19
CA ALA A 32 -14.72 -12.34 15.75
C ALA A 32 -15.57 -11.36 14.91
N GLY A 33 -15.48 -11.43 13.58
CA GLY A 33 -16.21 -10.55 12.66
C GLY A 33 -15.59 -9.17 12.46
N LEU A 34 -14.52 -8.82 13.19
CA LEU A 34 -13.83 -7.54 13.08
C LEU A 34 -12.54 -7.68 12.25
N PRO A 35 -12.24 -6.72 11.36
CA PRO A 35 -10.97 -6.71 10.64
C PRO A 35 -9.83 -6.32 11.57
N VAL A 36 -8.78 -7.12 11.62
CA VAL A 36 -7.56 -6.86 12.40
C VAL A 36 -6.36 -6.78 11.44
N VAL A 37 -5.67 -5.64 11.42
CA VAL A 37 -4.49 -5.35 10.59
C VAL A 37 -3.21 -5.66 11.37
N GLN A 38 -2.27 -6.44 10.83
CA GLN A 38 -1.14 -6.92 11.64
C GLN A 38 0.23 -7.08 10.96
N PRO A 39 0.35 -7.22 9.64
CA PRO A 39 1.51 -6.51 9.07
C PRO A 39 1.11 -5.40 8.12
N VAL A 40 1.82 -4.28 8.28
CA VAL A 40 1.77 -3.12 7.38
C VAL A 40 3.13 -2.94 6.75
N TRP A 41 3.14 -2.81 5.43
CA TRP A 41 4.31 -2.46 4.64
C TRP A 41 4.12 -1.12 3.98
N ARG A 42 5.18 -0.31 4.00
CA ARG A 42 5.29 0.93 3.24
C ARG A 42 6.55 0.84 2.39
N GLN A 43 6.41 0.97 1.08
CA GLN A 43 7.51 0.83 0.12
C GLN A 43 8.31 -0.46 0.35
N ALA A 44 7.61 -1.60 0.47
CA ALA A 44 8.15 -2.92 0.78
C ALA A 44 8.84 -3.07 2.16
N LYS A 45 8.92 -2.01 2.97
CA LYS A 45 9.46 -2.07 4.33
C LYS A 45 8.32 -2.31 5.32
N ARG A 46 8.48 -3.31 6.20
CA ARG A 46 7.55 -3.53 7.31
C ARG A 46 7.66 -2.38 8.31
N VAL A 47 6.53 -1.76 8.66
CA VAL A 47 6.43 -0.61 9.57
C VAL A 47 5.55 -0.88 10.80
N PHE A 48 4.81 -1.98 10.80
CA PHE A 48 3.99 -2.49 11.90
C PHE A 48 3.94 -4.03 11.84
#